data_AF-A0A8H3C9Y8-F1
#
_entry.id   AF-A0A8H3C9Y8-F1
#
_cell.length_a   1.000
_cell.length_b   1.000
_cell.length_c   1.000
_cell.angle_alpha   90.00
_cell.angle_beta   90.00
_cell.angle_gamma   90.00
#
_symmetry.space_group_name_H-M   'P 1'
#
loop_
_entity.id
_entity.type
_entity.pdbx_description
1 polymer ?
#
loop_
_entity_poly.entity_id
_entity_poly.type
_entity_poly.pdbx_seq_one_letter_code
_entity_poly.pdbx_strand_id
1 'polypeptide(L)'
;MAHLFKLLAAAMPFYELLCISSHFQDYKHIKDLAMVTAQHVMNHGGVVRKITSMGTRVLPQRMRSHQQWNTSGDYWTMHFDSSPKVMQALGARMRQDPRVIRVNTIKLGEKLEDIVKSREKTTSYNGSI
;
A
#
# COMPACT_ATOMS: atom_id res chain seq x y z
N MET A 1 18.74 -4.81 -30.18
CA MET A 1 19.20 -4.65 -28.79
C MET A 1 18.41 -3.60 -27.98
N ALA A 2 18.00 -2.45 -28.55
CA ALA A 2 17.17 -1.47 -27.83
C ALA A 2 15.76 -1.98 -27.41
N HIS A 3 15.17 -2.90 -28.18
CA HIS A 3 13.88 -3.53 -27.84
C HIS A 3 13.96 -4.46 -26.62
N LEU A 4 15.14 -5.04 -26.36
CA LEU A 4 15.39 -5.91 -25.21
C LEU A 4 15.56 -5.08 -23.92
N PHE A 5 16.12 -3.87 -24.03
CA PHE A 5 16.24 -2.93 -22.92
C PHE A 5 14.88 -2.36 -22.47
N LYS A 6 13.95 -2.13 -23.40
CA LYS A 6 12.54 -1.76 -23.08
C LYS A 6 11.76 -2.88 -22.40
N LEU A 7 12.10 -4.14 -22.63
CA LEU A 7 11.53 -5.29 -21.93
C LEU A 7 12.13 -5.49 -20.53
N LEU A 8 13.41 -5.11 -20.33
CA LEU A 8 14.10 -5.17 -19.04
C LEU A 8 13.71 -4.02 -18.11
N ALA A 9 13.41 -2.84 -18.65
CA ALA A 9 12.76 -1.76 -17.92
C ALA A 9 11.22 -1.98 -17.92
N ALA A 10 10.77 -3.09 -17.35
CA ALA A 10 9.37 -3.20 -16.96
C ALA A 10 9.09 -2.04 -15.99
N ALA A 11 8.31 -1.04 -16.42
CA ALA A 11 7.91 0.05 -15.55
C ALA A 11 7.32 -0.56 -14.28
N MET A 12 7.98 -0.39 -13.14
CA MET A 12 7.47 -0.87 -11.86
C MET A 12 6.40 0.13 -11.42
N PRO A 13 5.11 -0.22 -11.47
CA PRO A 13 4.09 0.74 -11.10
C PRO A 13 4.21 1.07 -9.61
N PHE A 14 3.87 2.30 -9.30
CA PHE A 14 3.80 2.78 -7.93
C PHE A 14 2.46 2.37 -7.33
N TYR A 15 2.49 1.70 -6.19
CA TYR A 15 1.30 1.22 -5.49
C TYR A 15 1.21 1.80 -4.08
N GLU A 16 -0.02 1.99 -3.62
CA GLU A 16 -0.36 2.11 -2.20
C GLU A 16 -1.09 0.85 -1.76
N LEU A 17 -0.63 0.23 -0.69
CA LEU A 17 -1.34 -0.81 0.03
C LEU A 17 -1.91 -0.21 1.31
N LEU A 18 -3.22 -0.40 1.51
CA LEU A 18 -3.91 -0.11 2.76
C LEU A 18 -4.25 -1.43 3.44
N CYS A 19 -3.75 -1.61 4.67
CA CYS A 19 -4.03 -2.76 5.49
C CYS A 19 -4.76 -2.35 6.77
N ILE A 20 -5.75 -3.16 7.12
CA ILE A 20 -6.39 -3.19 8.43
C ILE A 20 -5.96 -4.50 9.08
N SER A 21 -5.15 -4.45 10.12
CA SER A 21 -4.76 -5.62 10.91
C SER A 21 -5.57 -5.73 12.20
N SER A 22 -5.70 -6.94 12.73
CA SER A 22 -6.23 -7.20 14.07
C SER A 22 -5.43 -6.40 15.08
N HIS A 23 -6.13 -5.77 16.01
CA HIS A 23 -5.49 -4.96 17.04
C HIS A 23 -4.90 -5.85 18.14
N PHE A 24 -3.65 -5.57 18.50
CA PHE A 24 -2.96 -6.18 19.63
C PHE A 24 -2.43 -5.07 20.55
N GLN A 25 -2.33 -5.36 21.86
CA GLN A 25 -1.70 -4.44 22.81
C GLN A 25 -0.21 -4.25 22.50
N ASP A 26 0.45 -5.33 22.06
CA ASP A 26 1.88 -5.31 21.75
C ASP A 26 2.15 -4.82 20.33
N TYR A 27 2.92 -3.73 20.21
CA TYR A 27 3.38 -3.18 18.94
C TYR A 27 4.17 -4.16 18.07
N LYS A 28 4.75 -5.21 18.69
CA LYS A 28 5.52 -6.25 17.99
C LYS A 28 4.72 -6.88 16.85
N HIS A 29 3.43 -7.16 17.03
CA HIS A 29 2.65 -7.88 16.03
C HIS A 29 2.48 -7.11 14.72
N ILE A 30 2.15 -5.81 14.82
CA ILE A 30 2.00 -4.93 13.66
C ILE A 30 3.35 -4.62 13.02
N LYS A 31 4.39 -4.40 13.84
CA LYS A 31 5.76 -4.20 13.36
C LYS A 31 6.23 -5.40 12.53
N ASP A 32 6.08 -6.61 13.07
CA ASP A 32 6.50 -7.84 12.40
C ASP A 32 5.71 -8.06 11.10
N LEU A 33 4.40 -7.78 11.09
CA LEU A 33 3.57 -7.85 9.89
C LEU A 33 4.06 -6.86 8.81
N ALA A 34 4.27 -5.59 9.18
CA ALA A 34 4.76 -4.57 8.27
C ALA A 34 6.16 -4.89 7.74
N MET A 35 7.06 -5.37 8.60
CA MET A 35 8.42 -5.80 8.21
C MET A 35 8.39 -6.96 7.23
N VAL A 36 7.63 -8.02 7.50
CA VAL A 36 7.53 -9.18 6.58
C VAL A 36 6.92 -8.77 5.23
N THR A 37 5.93 -7.87 5.25
CA THR A 37 5.30 -7.31 4.05
C THR A 37 6.32 -6.52 3.22
N ALA A 38 7.07 -5.63 3.85
CA ALA A 38 8.11 -4.83 3.20
C ALA A 38 9.24 -5.70 2.66
N GLN A 39 9.71 -6.68 3.44
CA GLN A 39 10.76 -7.60 3.05
C GLN A 39 10.35 -8.44 1.84
N HIS A 40 9.08 -8.85 1.76
CA HIS A 40 8.58 -9.56 0.58
C HIS A 40 8.75 -8.74 -0.70
N VAL A 41 8.40 -7.45 -0.67
CA VAL A 41 8.59 -6.55 -1.83
C VAL A 41 10.08 -6.42 -2.17
N MET A 42 10.92 -6.11 -1.19
CA MET A 42 12.36 -5.91 -1.40
C MET A 42 13.07 -7.16 -1.92
N ASN A 43 12.71 -8.35 -1.41
CA ASN A 43 13.29 -9.62 -1.85
C ASN A 43 12.94 -10.01 -3.29
N HIS A 44 11.88 -9.43 -3.86
CA HIS A 44 11.43 -9.72 -5.23
C HIS A 44 11.67 -8.55 -6.18
N GLY A 45 12.68 -7.71 -5.88
CA GLY A 45 13.15 -6.63 -6.76
C GLY A 45 12.29 -5.38 -6.75
N GLY A 46 11.33 -5.25 -5.81
CA GLY A 46 10.58 -4.02 -5.59
C GLY A 46 11.29 -3.07 -4.61
N VAL A 47 10.79 -1.85 -4.52
CA VAL A 47 11.29 -0.80 -3.62
C VAL A 47 10.18 -0.33 -2.70
N VAL A 48 10.41 -0.34 -1.39
CA VAL A 48 9.48 0.24 -0.42
C VAL A 48 9.85 1.70 -0.18
N ARG A 49 8.92 2.61 -0.45
CA ARG A 49 9.13 4.06 -0.32
C ARG A 49 8.75 4.60 1.05
N LYS A 50 7.63 4.12 1.60
CA LYS A 50 7.08 4.64 2.86
C LYS A 50 6.19 3.61 3.52
N ILE A 51 6.24 3.54 4.84
CA ILE A 51 5.26 2.84 5.67
C ILE A 51 4.70 3.86 6.66
N THR A 52 3.37 3.93 6.79
CA THR A 52 2.70 4.90 7.67
C THR A 52 1.71 4.17 8.56
N SER A 53 1.84 4.32 9.88
CA SER A 53 0.80 3.92 10.82
C SER A 53 -0.26 5.02 10.90
N MET A 54 -1.53 4.65 10.76
CA MET A 54 -2.70 5.54 10.94
C MET A 54 -3.39 5.33 12.30
N GLY A 55 -2.84 4.44 13.13
CA GLY A 55 -3.33 4.09 14.46
C GLY A 55 -4.51 3.11 14.47
N THR A 56 -4.91 2.73 15.68
CA THR A 56 -6.07 1.88 15.94
C THR A 56 -7.35 2.68 15.76
N ARG A 57 -8.33 2.13 15.03
CA ARG A 57 -9.63 2.76 14.81
C ARG A 57 -10.75 1.74 14.95
N VAL A 58 -11.93 2.21 15.29
CA VAL A 58 -13.15 1.39 15.26
C VAL A 58 -13.51 1.09 13.79
N LEU A 59 -13.87 -0.16 13.51
CA LEU A 59 -14.31 -0.56 12.18
C LEU A 59 -15.71 -0.02 11.92
N PRO A 60 -16.03 0.43 10.68
CA PRO A 60 -17.38 0.90 10.36
C PRO A 60 -18.48 -0.12 10.63
N GLN A 61 -18.13 -1.41 10.54
CA GLN A 61 -18.98 -2.54 10.89
C GLN A 61 -18.12 -3.67 11.45
N ARG A 62 -18.71 -4.53 12.29
CA ARG A 62 -18.02 -5.71 12.83
C ARG A 62 -17.61 -6.64 11.68
N MET A 63 -16.32 -6.98 11.59
CA MET A 63 -15.77 -7.81 10.52
C MET A 63 -15.31 -9.16 11.07
N ARG A 64 -15.56 -10.24 10.31
CA ARG A 64 -14.99 -11.56 10.59
C ARG A 64 -13.78 -11.79 9.68
N SER A 65 -12.64 -12.14 10.26
CA SER A 65 -11.43 -12.56 9.54
C SER A 65 -10.75 -13.69 10.30
N HIS A 66 -10.23 -14.69 9.59
CA HIS A 66 -9.53 -15.85 10.18
C HIS A 66 -10.22 -16.43 11.43
N GLN A 67 -11.54 -16.61 11.34
CA GLN A 67 -12.42 -17.11 12.41
C GLN A 67 -12.58 -16.19 13.64
N GLN A 68 -11.95 -15.03 13.65
CA GLN A 68 -12.08 -14.03 14.71
C GLN A 68 -12.99 -12.88 14.29
N TRP A 69 -13.73 -12.35 15.25
CA TRP A 69 -14.55 -11.17 15.07
C TRP A 69 -13.81 -9.94 15.58
N ASN A 70 -13.76 -8.89 14.76
CA ASN A 70 -13.08 -7.64 15.08
C ASN A 70 -14.07 -6.49 15.05
N THR A 71 -13.96 -5.59 16.03
CA THR A 71 -14.72 -4.33 16.13
C THR A 71 -13.80 -3.11 15.96
N SER A 72 -12.50 -3.28 16.15
CA SER A 72 -11.45 -2.31 15.85
C SER A 72 -10.32 -2.99 15.07
N GLY A 73 -9.46 -2.17 14.48
CA GLY A 73 -8.27 -2.65 13.79
C GLY A 73 -7.22 -1.55 13.67
N ASP A 74 -5.98 -1.97 13.45
CA ASP A 74 -4.86 -1.07 13.22
C ASP A 74 -4.73 -0.78 11.74
N TYR A 75 -4.83 0.50 11.39
CA TYR A 75 -4.74 0.97 10.00
C TYR A 75 -3.31 1.36 9.69
N TRP A 76 -2.79 0.89 8.58
CA TRP A 76 -1.48 1.30 8.09
C TRP A 76 -1.41 1.21 6.57
N THR A 77 -0.55 2.04 6.00
CA THR A 77 -0.29 2.06 4.56
C THR A 77 1.16 1.76 4.24
N MET A 78 1.39 1.18 3.06
CA MET A 78 2.71 0.97 2.49
C MET A 78 2.72 1.45 1.04
N HIS A 79 3.65 2.34 0.72
CA HIS A 79 3.90 2.83 -0.63
C HIS A 79 5.11 2.11 -1.20
N PHE A 80 4.99 1.52 -2.38
CA PHE A 80 6.05 0.72 -2.97
C PHE A 80 5.96 0.65 -4.49
N ASP A 81 7.11 0.47 -5.14
CA ASP A 81 7.19 0.10 -6.55
C ASP A 81 7.45 -1.40 -6.65
N SER A 82 6.72 -2.10 -7.53
CA SER A 82 7.00 -3.51 -7.79
C SER A 82 6.42 -3.93 -9.13
N SER A 83 6.82 -5.09 -9.65
CA SER A 83 6.11 -5.68 -10.79
C SER A 83 4.67 -6.08 -10.39
N PRO A 84 3.70 -6.05 -11.33
CA PRO A 84 2.33 -6.50 -11.05
C PRO A 84 2.25 -7.92 -10.49
N LYS A 85 3.16 -8.81 -10.89
CA LYS A 85 3.27 -10.19 -10.36
C LYS A 85 3.61 -10.19 -8.86
N VAL A 86 4.57 -9.37 -8.45
CA VAL A 86 4.97 -9.26 -7.03
C VAL A 86 3.85 -8.63 -6.20
N MET A 87 3.20 -7.59 -6.71
CA MET A 87 2.04 -6.98 -6.06
C MET A 87 0.90 -7.99 -5.82
N GLN A 88 0.57 -8.81 -6.83
CA GLN A 88 -0.46 -9.84 -6.70
C GLN A 88 -0.06 -10.92 -5.68
N ALA A 89 1.19 -11.39 -5.72
CA ALA A 89 1.71 -12.37 -4.77
C ALA A 89 1.70 -11.84 -3.33
N LEU A 90 2.08 -10.57 -3.14
CA LEU A 90 2.00 -9.90 -1.84
C LEU A 90 0.56 -9.86 -1.32
N GLY A 91 -0.38 -9.43 -2.15
CA GLY A 91 -1.79 -9.38 -1.78
C GLY A 91 -2.37 -10.75 -1.43
N ALA A 92 -1.98 -11.82 -2.14
CA ALA A 92 -2.37 -13.19 -1.81
C ALA A 92 -1.81 -13.61 -0.45
N ARG A 93 -0.52 -13.34 -0.18
CA ARG A 93 0.13 -13.64 1.10
C ARG A 93 -0.51 -12.90 2.27
N MET A 94 -0.81 -11.61 2.10
CA MET A 94 -1.44 -10.83 3.17
C MET A 94 -2.85 -11.33 3.51
N ARG A 95 -3.64 -11.78 2.53
CA ARG A 95 -4.95 -12.38 2.80
C ARG A 95 -4.89 -13.71 3.54
N GLN A 96 -3.72 -14.35 3.60
CA GLN A 96 -3.49 -15.59 4.35
C GLN A 96 -2.97 -15.33 5.76
N ASP A 97 -2.45 -14.13 6.05
CA ASP A 97 -1.90 -13.82 7.37
C ASP A 97 -3.04 -13.59 8.38
N PRO A 98 -3.09 -14.37 9.48
CA PRO A 98 -4.19 -14.31 10.44
C PRO A 98 -4.35 -12.95 11.14
N ARG A 99 -3.32 -12.10 11.09
CA ARG A 99 -3.36 -10.74 11.64
C ARG A 99 -4.03 -9.76 10.69
N VAL A 100 -4.35 -10.13 9.45
CA VAL A 100 -4.96 -9.22 8.47
C VAL A 100 -6.48 -9.36 8.51
N ILE A 101 -7.17 -8.26 8.78
CA ILE A 101 -8.64 -8.17 8.67
C ILE A 101 -9.02 -7.89 7.22
N ARG A 102 -8.34 -6.93 6.60
CA ARG A 102 -8.59 -6.51 5.21
C ARG A 102 -7.33 -5.88 4.63
N VAL A 103 -7.10 -6.15 3.35
CA VAL A 103 -6.04 -5.52 2.57
C VAL A 103 -6.60 -5.07 1.22
N ASN A 104 -6.23 -3.87 0.80
CA ASN A 104 -6.51 -3.35 -0.54
C ASN A 104 -5.25 -2.68 -1.10
N THR A 105 -5.06 -2.78 -2.41
CA THR A 105 -3.91 -2.19 -3.10
C THR A 105 -4.39 -1.37 -4.29
N ILE A 106 -3.94 -0.13 -4.38
CA ILE A 106 -4.29 0.83 -5.43
C ILE A 106 -3.03 1.13 -6.23
N LYS A 107 -3.13 1.14 -7.56
CA LYS A 107 -2.07 1.61 -8.45
C LYS A 107 -2.14 3.13 -8.52
N LEU A 108 -1.09 3.81 -8.06
CA LEU A 108 -0.97 5.27 -8.05
C LEU A 108 -0.41 5.82 -9.36
N GLY A 109 0.42 5.07 -10.09
CA GLY A 109 0.99 5.51 -11.38
C GLY A 109 2.01 4.55 -11.97
N GLU A 110 2.45 4.79 -13.20
CA GLU A 110 3.58 4.05 -13.82
C GLU A 110 4.73 4.98 -14.20
N LYS A 111 4.43 6.23 -14.52
CA LYS A 111 5.39 7.27 -14.86
C LYS A 111 5.43 8.31 -13.76
N LEU A 112 6.55 9.04 -13.68
CA LEU A 112 6.69 10.15 -12.74
C LEU A 112 5.57 11.19 -12.91
N GLU A 113 5.19 11.44 -14.16
CA GLU A 113 4.11 12.36 -14.54
C GLU A 113 2.76 11.98 -13.93
N ASP A 114 2.48 10.68 -13.76
CA ASP A 114 1.22 10.21 -13.15
C ASP A 114 1.17 10.51 -11.64
N ILE A 115 2.34 10.59 -11.00
CA ILE A 115 2.49 10.65 -9.53
C ILE A 115 2.61 12.10 -9.06
N VAL A 116 3.26 12.95 -9.85
CA VAL A 116 3.47 14.37 -9.53
C VAL A 116 2.25 15.17 -9.96
N LYS A 117 1.40 15.57 -9.00
CA LYS A 117 0.38 16.59 -9.27
C LYS A 117 1.09 17.89 -9.66
N SER A 118 0.71 18.48 -10.79
CA SER A 118 1.18 19.82 -11.16
C SER A 118 0.77 20.81 -10.07
N ARG A 119 1.65 21.78 -9.79
CA ARG A 119 1.37 22.84 -8.81
C ARG A 119 0.06 23.53 -9.19
N GLU A 120 -0.89 23.58 -8.25
CA GLU A 120 -2.17 24.24 -8.49
C GLU A 120 -1.93 25.67 -8.97
N LYS A 121 -2.49 26.01 -10.13
CA LYS A 121 -2.33 27.33 -10.73
C LYS A 121 -3.30 28.28 -10.03
N THR A 122 -2.79 29.24 -9.26
CA THR A 122 -3.62 30.29 -8.66
C THR A 122 -4.29 31.08 -9.79
N THR A 123 -5.62 31.03 -9.88
CA THR A 123 -6.36 31.93 -10.75
C THR A 123 -6.50 33.26 -10.02
N SER A 124 -6.03 34.35 -10.63
CA SER A 124 -6.38 35.69 -10.17
C SER A 124 -7.86 35.93 -10.54
N TYR A 125 -8.69 36.23 -9.54
CA TYR A 125 -10.08 36.62 -9.77
C TYR A 125 -10.10 38.01 -10.44
N ASN A 126 -10.38 38.07 -11.73
CA ASN A 126 -10.67 39.32 -12.44
C ASN A 126 -12.15 39.66 -12.27
N GLY A 127 -12.51 40.16 -11.09
CA GLY A 127 -13.80 40.80 -10.88
C GLY A 127 -13.72 42.26 -11.30
N SER A 128 -14.46 42.65 -12.33
CA SER A 128 -14.72 44.05 -12.65
C SER A 128 -15.78 44.58 -11.66
N ILE A 129 -15.45 45.68 -10.97
CA ILE A 129 -16.41 46.48 -10.18
C ILE A 129 -17.14 47.43 -11.13
#